data_AF-S4PV09-F1
#
_entry.id   AF-S4PV09-F1
#
_cell.length_a   1.000
_cell.length_b   1.000
_cell.length_c   1.000
_cell.angle_alpha   90.00
_cell.angle_beta   90.00
_cell.angle_gamma   90.00
#
_symmetry.space_group_name_H-M   'P 1'
#
loop_
_entity.id
_entity.type
_entity.pdbx_description
1 polymer ?
#
loop_
_entity_poly.entity_id
_entity_poly.type
_entity_poly.pdbx_seq_one_letter_code
_entity_poly.pdbx_strand_id
1 'polypeptide(L)'
;KRCQFVRRSEFDIERFKEGAAYLEGYHDFTTFKKFDKLLQTKHNRREIKSIVVKPGRPCTTSYCTGLENGFTYWDIEIKAKAFVHNQIRRMIGTLISVAIGKLEPHDVKVMLQIPSKHSWHTFIQTCPPNG
;
A
#
# COMPACT_ATOMS: atom_id res chain seq x y z
N LYS A 1 9.40 13.41 -9.80
CA LYS A 1 8.90 12.22 -9.07
C LYS A 1 7.98 11.45 -10.02
N ARG A 2 8.06 10.12 -10.04
CA ARG A 2 7.21 9.26 -10.90
C ARG A 2 6.04 8.75 -10.05
N CYS A 3 4.87 8.54 -10.65
CA CYS A 3 3.66 8.07 -9.97
C CYS A 3 3.29 6.68 -10.48
N GLN A 4 2.66 5.86 -9.63
CA GLN A 4 2.05 4.61 -10.07
C GLN A 4 0.70 4.89 -10.72
N PHE A 5 0.54 4.46 -11.97
CA PHE A 5 -0.70 4.63 -12.71
C PHE A 5 -1.66 3.47 -12.44
N VAL A 6 -2.89 3.79 -12.03
CA VAL A 6 -3.99 2.83 -11.86
C VAL A 6 -5.06 3.17 -12.89
N ARG A 7 -5.21 2.35 -13.92
CA ARG A 7 -6.10 2.61 -15.08
C ARG A 7 -7.53 2.06 -14.88
N ARG A 8 -8.15 2.28 -13.72
CA ARG A 8 -9.50 1.74 -13.47
C ARG A 8 -10.46 2.81 -12.98
N SER A 9 -11.63 2.85 -13.61
CA SER A 9 -12.80 3.64 -13.21
C SER A 9 -13.35 3.27 -11.83
N GLU A 10 -12.96 2.10 -11.31
CA GLU A 10 -13.46 1.52 -10.06
C GLU A 10 -12.59 1.85 -8.84
N PHE A 11 -11.60 2.75 -8.95
CA PHE A 11 -10.74 3.06 -7.81
C PHE A 11 -11.50 3.86 -6.75
N ASP A 12 -11.84 3.19 -5.65
CA ASP A 12 -12.50 3.77 -4.49
C ASP A 12 -11.50 4.12 -3.39
N ILE A 13 -11.35 5.42 -3.14
CA ILE A 13 -10.45 5.96 -2.13
C ILE A 13 -10.94 5.72 -0.70
N GLU A 14 -12.25 5.59 -0.47
CA GLU A 14 -12.79 5.33 0.87
C GLU A 14 -12.50 3.89 1.27
N ARG A 15 -12.70 2.92 0.37
CA ARG A 15 -12.25 1.53 0.59
C ARG A 15 -10.75 1.44 0.83
N PHE A 16 -9.94 2.24 0.10
CA PHE A 16 -8.50 2.33 0.34
C PHE A 16 -8.20 2.78 1.78
N LYS A 17 -8.86 3.83 2.27
CA LYS A 17 -8.68 4.36 3.62
C LYS A 17 -9.14 3.37 4.69
N GLU A 18 -10.27 2.69 4.47
CA GLU A 18 -10.76 1.62 5.36
C GLU A 18 -9.74 0.49 5.50
N GLY A 19 -9.19 0.02 4.38
CA GLY A 19 -8.11 -0.97 4.39
C GLY A 19 -6.86 -0.47 5.10
N ALA A 20 -6.52 0.81 4.93
CA ALA A 20 -5.36 1.43 5.55
C ALA A 20 -5.50 1.52 7.07
N ALA A 21 -6.70 1.80 7.58
CA ALA A 21 -6.96 1.88 9.02
C ALA A 21 -6.62 0.58 9.75
N TYR A 22 -6.83 -0.59 9.13
CA TYR A 22 -6.44 -1.88 9.73
C TYR A 22 -4.93 -2.08 9.85
N LEU A 23 -4.12 -1.41 9.04
CA LEU A 23 -2.67 -1.52 9.06
C LEU A 23 -2.03 -0.67 10.17
N GLU A 24 -2.74 0.32 10.70
CA GLU A 24 -2.26 1.15 11.81
C GLU A 24 -2.18 0.35 13.11
N GLY A 25 -1.16 0.64 13.92
CA GLY A 25 -0.89 -0.04 15.19
C GLY A 25 0.23 -1.09 15.11
N TYR A 26 0.26 -1.96 16.13
CA TYR A 26 1.32 -2.95 16.33
C TYR A 26 0.90 -4.32 15.81
N HIS A 27 1.51 -4.75 14.70
CA HIS A 27 1.14 -5.99 14.01
C HIS A 27 2.35 -6.81 13.60
N ASP A 28 2.11 -8.10 13.32
CA ASP A 28 3.07 -8.96 12.65
C ASP A 28 2.93 -8.81 11.12
N PHE A 29 3.92 -8.16 10.49
CA PHE A 29 3.91 -7.91 9.05
C PHE A 29 4.54 -9.04 8.22
N THR A 30 4.59 -10.27 8.75
CA THR A 30 5.10 -11.45 8.04
C THR A 30 4.40 -11.66 6.69
N THR A 31 3.08 -11.50 6.62
CA THR A 31 2.31 -11.60 5.36
C THR A 31 2.75 -10.56 4.33
N PHE A 32 3.14 -9.37 4.77
CA PHE A 32 3.57 -8.24 3.93
C PHE A 32 5.09 -8.17 3.70
N LYS A 33 5.89 -9.11 4.23
CA LYS A 33 7.33 -9.25 3.96
C LYS A 33 7.64 -10.09 2.72
N LYS A 34 8.41 -9.58 1.76
CA LYS A 34 8.93 -10.43 0.67
C LYS A 34 9.89 -11.47 1.26
N PHE A 35 9.53 -12.75 1.15
CA PHE A 35 10.34 -13.85 1.64
C PHE A 35 11.60 -14.02 0.81
N ASP A 36 12.72 -14.10 1.51
CA ASP A 36 14.04 -14.41 0.95
C ASP A 36 14.66 -15.50 1.83
N LYS A 37 15.08 -16.61 1.23
CA LYS A 37 15.66 -17.77 1.93
C LYS A 37 16.98 -17.41 2.63
N LEU A 38 17.68 -16.39 2.15
CA LEU A 38 19.01 -16.01 2.64
C LEU A 38 18.96 -15.10 3.88
N LEU A 39 17.82 -14.46 4.16
CA LEU A 39 17.64 -13.60 5.34
C LEU A 39 16.84 -14.31 6.44
N GLN A 40 17.54 -15.15 7.22
CA GLN A 40 17.00 -15.76 8.44
C GLN A 40 16.83 -14.70 9.55
N THR A 41 15.57 -14.30 9.73
CA THR A 41 14.92 -13.67 10.92
C THR A 41 15.57 -12.48 11.62
N LYS A 42 15.06 -11.28 11.31
CA LYS A 42 14.79 -10.23 12.32
C LYS A 42 13.32 -10.37 12.76
N HIS A 43 12.96 -9.86 13.95
CA HIS A 43 11.56 -9.73 14.36
C HIS A 43 10.73 -9.06 13.23
N ASN A 44 9.59 -9.64 12.84
CA ASN A 44 8.72 -9.11 11.78
C ASN A 44 7.61 -8.19 12.31
N ARG A 45 7.48 -8.09 13.64
CA ARG A 45 6.52 -7.18 14.29
C ARG A 45 6.97 -5.74 14.11
N ARG A 46 6.07 -4.89 13.64
CA ARG A 46 6.32 -3.44 13.47
C ARG A 46 5.12 -2.66 13.97
N GLU A 47 5.37 -1.42 14.33
CA GLU A 47 4.35 -0.46 14.70
C GLU A 47 4.23 0.58 13.59
N ILE A 48 3.05 0.67 12.99
CA ILE A 48 2.70 1.76 12.10
C ILE A 48 2.00 2.82 12.94
N LYS A 49 2.61 4.01 13.02
CA LYS A 49 2.10 5.12 13.82
C LYS A 49 0.97 5.87 13.14
N SER A 50 1.05 6.03 11.83
CA SER A 50 0.01 6.73 11.05
C SER A 50 0.14 6.42 9.57
N ILE A 51 -0.99 6.33 8.88
CA ILE A 51 -1.13 6.29 7.43
C ILE A 51 -2.05 7.43 7.03
N VAL A 52 -1.53 8.39 6.27
CA VAL A 52 -2.31 9.54 5.81
C VAL A 52 -2.39 9.52 4.29
N VAL A 53 -3.61 9.62 3.77
CA VAL A 53 -3.89 9.68 2.34
C VAL A 53 -4.37 11.09 2.01
N LYS A 54 -3.61 11.82 1.20
CA LYS A 54 -3.86 13.23 0.87
C LYS A 54 -4.02 13.38 -0.64
N PRO A 55 -4.88 14.30 -1.12
CA PRO A 55 -4.87 14.69 -2.52
C PRO A 55 -3.47 15.20 -2.90
N GLY A 56 -2.86 14.56 -3.90
CA GLY A 56 -1.54 14.91 -4.41
C GLY A 56 -1.63 15.95 -5.53
N ARG A 57 -0.47 16.40 -6.00
CA ARG A 57 -0.36 17.25 -7.20
C ARG A 57 0.60 16.63 -8.21
N PRO A 58 0.36 16.81 -9.51
CA PRO A 58 1.31 16.36 -10.52
C PRO A 58 2.67 17.02 -10.31
N CYS A 59 3.73 16.24 -10.43
CA CYS A 59 5.11 16.75 -10.35
C CYS A 59 5.63 17.31 -11.68
N THR A 60 4.74 17.64 -12.62
CA THR A 60 5.09 18.21 -13.93
C THR A 60 5.43 19.69 -13.80
N THR A 61 6.48 20.12 -14.49
CA THR A 61 6.92 21.51 -14.64
C THR A 61 5.78 22.41 -15.15
N SER A 62 5.92 23.71 -14.92
CA SER A 62 5.01 24.83 -15.19
C SER A 62 4.36 24.92 -16.60
N TYR A 63 4.65 24.02 -17.53
CA TYR A 63 4.12 23.99 -18.89
C TYR A 63 2.76 23.28 -19.06
N CYS A 64 2.23 22.64 -18.01
CA CYS A 64 0.97 21.89 -18.09
C CYS A 64 -0.15 22.46 -17.20
N THR A 65 0.01 23.69 -16.69
CA THR A 65 -0.93 24.32 -15.74
C THR A 65 -2.28 24.73 -16.34
N GLY A 66 -2.52 24.45 -17.64
CA GLY A 66 -3.76 24.82 -18.34
C GLY A 66 -4.47 23.69 -19.08
N LEU A 67 -3.98 22.45 -19.02
CA LEU A 67 -4.71 21.28 -19.50
C LEU A 67 -5.37 20.63 -18.29
N GLU A 68 -6.69 20.40 -18.36
CA GLU A 68 -7.40 19.56 -17.41
C GLU A 68 -6.79 18.17 -17.45
N ASN A 69 -5.80 17.93 -16.57
CA ASN A 69 -5.23 16.62 -16.41
C ASN A 69 -6.35 15.74 -15.88
N GLY A 70 -6.91 14.85 -16.73
CA GLY A 70 -7.96 13.88 -16.37
C GLY A 70 -7.47 12.79 -15.39
N PHE A 71 -6.52 13.11 -14.52
CA PHE A 71 -5.90 12.24 -13.53
C PHE A 71 -6.11 12.81 -12.14
N THR A 72 -6.57 11.97 -11.23
CA THR A 72 -6.59 12.26 -9.79
C THR A 72 -5.30 11.74 -9.15
N TYR A 73 -4.64 12.58 -8.37
CA TYR A 73 -3.40 12.23 -7.68
C TYR A 73 -3.65 12.03 -6.19
N TRP A 74 -3.01 11.01 -5.61
CA TRP A 74 -3.08 10.70 -4.19
C TRP A 74 -1.67 10.47 -3.65
N ASP A 75 -1.31 11.22 -2.62
CA ASP A 75 -0.07 11.07 -1.89
C ASP A 75 -0.33 10.27 -0.61
N ILE A 76 0.46 9.23 -0.39
CA ILE A 76 0.32 8.32 0.75
C ILE A 76 1.54 8.46 1.65
N GLU A 77 1.31 8.89 2.88
CA GLU A 77 2.34 9.12 3.90
C GLU A 77 2.22 8.06 5.00
N ILE A 78 3.22 7.18 5.12
CA ILE A 78 3.25 6.10 6.13
C ILE A 78 4.38 6.38 7.12
N LYS A 79 4.05 6.48 8.41
CA LYS A 79 5.02 6.69 9.50
C LYS A 79 5.14 5.44 10.36
N ALA A 80 6.37 4.98 10.58
CA ALA A 80 6.71 3.88 11.47
C ALA A 80 8.14 4.05 12.00
N LYS A 81 8.49 3.32 13.07
CA LYS A 81 9.88 3.27 13.57
C LYS A 81 10.81 2.51 12.63
N ALA A 82 10.30 1.47 12.00
CA ALA A 82 11.04 0.62 11.07
C ALA A 82 10.06 -0.13 10.17
N PHE A 83 10.57 -0.63 9.04
CA PHE A 83 9.82 -1.47 8.11
C PHE A 83 10.53 -2.79 7.86
N VAL A 84 9.79 -3.84 7.50
CA VAL A 84 10.34 -5.10 7.00
C VAL A 84 10.59 -5.02 5.48
N HIS A 85 11.34 -5.99 4.95
CA HIS A 85 11.72 -5.98 3.53
C HIS A 85 10.49 -5.97 2.60
N ASN A 86 10.41 -4.94 1.76
CA ASN A 86 9.29 -4.65 0.84
C ASN A 86 7.91 -4.49 1.51
N GLN A 87 7.86 -4.20 2.81
CA GLN A 87 6.61 -4.02 3.56
C GLN A 87 5.69 -2.99 2.88
N ILE A 88 6.20 -1.77 2.68
CA ILE A 88 5.44 -0.66 2.11
C ILE A 88 4.86 -1.02 0.75
N ARG A 89 5.71 -1.54 -0.15
CA ARG A 89 5.31 -1.86 -1.53
C ARG A 89 4.22 -2.92 -1.59
N ARG A 90 4.22 -3.87 -0.66
CA ARG A 90 3.20 -4.92 -0.55
C ARG A 90 1.93 -4.42 0.14
N MET A 91 2.05 -3.58 1.17
CA MET A 91 0.90 -2.90 1.76
C MET A 91 0.17 -2.06 0.71
N ILE A 92 0.87 -1.17 0.00
CA ILE A 92 0.27 -0.33 -1.04
C ILE A 92 -0.37 -1.17 -2.15
N GLY A 93 0.28 -2.25 -2.62
CA GLY A 93 -0.32 -3.16 -3.60
C GLY A 93 -1.62 -3.82 -3.10
N THR A 94 -1.68 -4.14 -1.82
CA THR A 94 -2.88 -4.71 -1.18
C THR A 94 -3.99 -3.66 -1.12
N LEU A 95 -3.68 -2.45 -0.65
CA LEU A 95 -4.65 -1.35 -0.58
C LEU A 95 -5.18 -0.94 -1.95
N ILE A 96 -4.34 -0.95 -2.99
CA ILE A 96 -4.79 -0.75 -4.38
C ILE A 96 -5.74 -1.88 -4.81
N SER A 97 -5.49 -3.12 -4.39
CA SER A 97 -6.39 -4.24 -4.69
C SER A 97 -7.73 -4.10 -3.96
N VAL A 98 -7.73 -3.57 -2.74
CA VAL A 98 -8.95 -3.21 -1.99
C VAL A 98 -9.71 -2.08 -2.69
N ALA A 99 -9.01 -1.03 -3.09
CA ALA A 99 -9.60 0.12 -3.77
C ALA A 99 -10.26 -0.25 -5.11
N ILE A 100 -9.73 -1.26 -5.81
CA ILE A 100 -10.28 -1.77 -7.07
C ILE A 100 -11.40 -2.81 -6.82
N GLY A 101 -11.68 -3.17 -5.56
CA GLY A 101 -12.71 -4.17 -5.20
C GLY A 101 -12.32 -5.62 -5.47
N LYS A 102 -11.03 -5.92 -5.67
CA LYS A 102 -10.53 -7.31 -5.76
C LYS A 102 -10.39 -7.97 -4.39
N LEU A 103 -10.33 -7.16 -3.34
CA LEU A 103 -10.15 -7.57 -1.96
C LEU A 103 -11.09 -6.73 -1.10
N GLU A 104 -11.67 -7.32 -0.05
CA GLU A 104 -12.46 -6.56 0.90
C GLU A 104 -11.52 -5.89 1.92
N PRO A 105 -11.86 -4.69 2.46
CA PRO A 105 -11.06 -4.04 3.50
C PRO A 105 -10.80 -4.96 4.71
N HIS A 106 -11.79 -5.80 5.06
CA HIS A 106 -11.67 -6.78 6.14
C HIS A 106 -10.59 -7.84 5.89
N ASP A 107 -10.31 -8.22 4.64
CA ASP A 107 -9.28 -9.21 4.33
C ASP A 107 -7.90 -8.71 4.73
N VAL A 108 -7.66 -7.39 4.70
CA VAL A 108 -6.42 -6.79 5.20
C VAL A 108 -6.19 -7.14 6.68
N LYS A 109 -7.26 -7.11 7.48
CA LYS A 109 -7.22 -7.52 8.89
C LYS A 109 -6.93 -9.01 9.02
N VAL A 110 -7.56 -9.86 8.22
CA VAL A 110 -7.31 -11.31 8.21
C VAL A 110 -5.84 -11.61 7.86
N MET A 111 -5.29 -10.93 6.86
CA MET A 111 -3.88 -11.04 6.46
C MET A 111 -2.90 -10.66 7.57
N LEU A 112 -3.27 -9.74 8.46
CA LEU A 112 -2.48 -9.37 9.64
C LEU A 112 -2.64 -10.38 10.79
N GLN A 113 -3.85 -10.88 11.01
CA GLN A 113 -4.17 -11.82 12.09
C GLN A 113 -3.61 -13.22 11.86
N ILE A 114 -3.45 -13.63 10.60
CA ILE A 114 -2.86 -14.92 10.20
C ILE A 114 -1.51 -14.66 9.54
N PRO A 115 -0.43 -14.37 10.31
CA PRO A 115 0.87 -14.03 9.76
C PRO A 115 1.53 -15.25 9.11
N SER A 116 1.51 -15.31 7.78
CA SER A 116 2.17 -16.40 7.02
C SER A 116 2.54 -15.96 5.61
N LYS A 117 3.56 -16.62 5.03
CA LYS A 117 3.87 -16.47 3.60
C LYS A 117 2.72 -16.88 2.70
N HIS A 118 1.91 -17.82 3.17
CA HIS A 118 0.78 -18.38 2.44
C HIS A 118 -0.49 -17.52 2.54
N SER A 119 -0.56 -16.61 3.52
CA SER A 119 -1.66 -15.64 3.64
C SER A 119 -1.58 -14.51 2.62
N TRP A 120 -0.51 -14.47 1.80
CA TRP A 120 -0.40 -13.51 0.73
C TRP A 120 -1.11 -13.99 -0.54
N HIS A 121 -2.04 -13.19 -1.03
CA HIS A 121 -2.69 -13.47 -2.30
C HIS A 121 -1.75 -13.19 -3.49
N THR A 122 -1.52 -14.20 -4.32
CA THR A 122 -0.59 -14.15 -5.47
C THR A 122 -1.04 -13.18 -6.58
N PHE A 123 -2.34 -12.88 -6.65
CA PHE A 123 -2.87 -11.90 -7.61
C PHE A 123 -2.54 -10.44 -7.25
N ILE A 124 -2.13 -10.17 -6.00
CA ILE A 124 -1.77 -8.82 -5.56
C ILE A 124 -0.44 -8.42 -6.21
N GLN A 125 -0.51 -7.40 -7.05
CA GLN A 125 0.68 -6.82 -7.67
C GLN A 125 1.42 -5.95 -6.63
N THR A 126 2.69 -6.27 -6.40
CA THR A 126 3.54 -5.43 -5.53
C THR A 126 3.81 -4.10 -6.21
N CYS A 127 3.59 -2.99 -5.51
CA CYS A 127 3.86 -1.66 -6.04
C CYS A 127 5.33 -1.57 -6.51
N PRO A 128 5.62 -1.01 -7.70
CA PRO A 128 6.99 -0.91 -8.18
C PRO A 128 7.80 0.13 -7.37
N PRO A 129 9.14 0.09 -7.41
CA PRO A 129 9.97 0.95 -6.55
C PRO A 129 10.10 2.40 -7.05
N ASN A 130 9.60 2.68 -8.24
CA ASN A 130 9.64 3.96 -8.92
C ASN A 130 8.41 4.84 -8.65
N GLY A 131 7.55 4.44 -7.71
CA GLY A 131 6.38 5.19 -7.25
C GLY A 131 6.66 5.92 -5.94
#